data_AF-A0A9D8XVY4-F1
#
_entry.id   AF-A0A9D8XVY4-F1
#
_cell.length_a   1.000
_cell.length_b   1.000
_cell.length_c   1.000
_cell.angle_alpha   90.00
_cell.angle_beta   90.00
_cell.angle_gamma   90.00
#
_symmetry.space_group_name_H-M   'P 1'
#
loop_
_entity.id
_entity.type
_entity.pdbx_description
1 polymer ?
#
loop_
_entity_poly.entity_id
_entity_poly.type
_entity_poly.pdbx_seq_one_letter_code
_entity_poly.pdbx_strand_id
1 'polypeptide(L)' 'MHINQYLNTYGDYLKRRFGQRVQKLSLSGNFTCPNRDGTLGRGGCTFCNVSSFSGQGKETL' A
#
# COMPACT_ATOMS: atom_id res chain seq x y z
N MET A 1 23.95 -2.67 -16.03
CA MET A 1 23.43 -1.30 -16.20
C MET A 1 22.70 -0.88 -14.93
N HIS A 2 23.04 0.28 -14.34
CA HIS A 2 22.34 0.81 -13.17
C HIS A 2 21.21 1.75 -13.62
N ILE A 3 19.96 1.37 -13.37
CA ILE A 3 18.76 2.15 -13.77
C ILE A 3 18.76 3.59 -13.23
N ASN A 4 19.37 3.79 -12.06
CA ASN A 4 19.48 5.08 -11.40
C ASN A 4 20.38 6.10 -12.13
N GLN A 5 21.15 5.65 -13.12
CA GLN A 5 21.97 6.56 -13.94
C GLN A 5 21.13 7.37 -14.94
N TYR A 6 19.94 6.88 -15.28
CA TYR A 6 19.04 7.50 -16.26
C TYR A 6 17.72 7.96 -15.65
N LEU A 7 17.36 7.46 -14.45
CA LEU A 7 16.11 7.75 -13.79
C LEU A 7 16.32 8.22 -12.36
N ASN A 8 15.58 9.26 -11.98
CA ASN A 8 15.47 9.69 -10.59
C ASN A 8 14.52 8.75 -9.84
N THR A 9 15.06 7.68 -9.27
CA THR A 9 14.25 6.78 -8.45
C THR A 9 14.00 7.39 -7.08
N TYR A 10 12.79 7.17 -6.57
CA TYR A 10 12.44 7.64 -5.23
C TYR A 10 13.32 7.00 -4.15
N GLY A 11 13.75 5.75 -4.34
CA GLY A 11 14.68 5.07 -3.44
C GLY A 11 16.03 5.80 -3.33
N ASP A 12 16.60 6.24 -4.45
CA ASP A 12 17.87 6.98 -4.45
C ASP A 12 17.73 8.39 -3.87
N TYR A 13 16.61 9.05 -4.11
CA TYR A 13 16.28 10.31 -3.42
C TYR A 13 16.26 10.12 -1.90
N LEU A 14 15.54 9.11 -1.41
CA LEU A 14 15.42 8.82 0.02
C LEU A 14 16.77 8.46 0.63
N LYS A 15 17.58 7.63 -0.04
CA LYS A 15 18.92 7.28 0.43
C LYS A 15 19.82 8.51 0.56
N ARG A 16 19.78 9.43 -0.42
CA ARG A 16 20.52 10.71 -0.35
C ARG A 16 20.03 11.61 0.79
N ARG A 17 18.71 11.70 1.02
CA ARG A 17 18.12 12.56 2.04
C ARG A 17 18.40 12.07 3.47
N PHE A 18 18.33 10.76 3.70
CA PHE A 18 18.37 10.19 5.06
C PHE A 18 19.68 9.46 5.39
N GLY A 19 20.61 9.33 4.43
CA GLY A 19 21.90 8.66 4.62
C GLY A 19 21.82 7.14 4.82
N GLN A 20 20.62 6.56 4.76
CA GLN A 20 20.37 5.15 5.03
C GLN A 20 19.28 4.59 4.11
N ARG A 21 19.15 3.26 4.08
CA ARG A 21 18.09 2.58 3.32
C ARG A 21 16.74 2.84 3.99
N VAL A 22 15.84 3.49 3.27
CA VAL A 22 14.44 3.70 3.71
C VAL A 22 13.56 2.57 3.19
N GLN A 23 12.69 2.02 4.03
CA GLN A 23 11.72 0.97 3.66
C GLN A 23 10.30 1.49 3.82
N LYS A 24 9.40 1.01 2.95
CA LYS A 24 7.96 1.27 3.09
C LYS A 24 7.41 0.25 4.09
N LEU A 25 6.73 0.72 5.12
CA LEU A 25 6.01 -0.12 6.06
C LEU A 25 4.51 0.02 5.78
N SER A 26 3.86 -1.10 5.46
CA SER A 26 2.41 -1.14 5.33
C SER A 26 1.80 -1.13 6.71
N LEU A 27 0.97 -0.13 7.00
CA LEU A 27 0.23 -0.01 8.26
C LEU A 27 -1.26 -0.21 8.00
N SER A 28 -1.91 -1.06 8.79
CA SER A 28 -3.37 -1.11 8.86
C SER A 28 -3.84 -0.18 9.97
N GLY A 29 -4.54 0.90 9.60
CA GLY A 29 -5.14 1.82 10.58
C GLY A 29 -6.47 1.33 11.16
N ASN A 30 -6.94 0.13 10.79
CA ASN A 30 -8.26 -0.41 11.16
C ASN A 30 -9.43 0.54 10.86
N PHE A 31 -9.29 1.38 9.83
CA PHE A 31 -10.37 2.24 9.37
C PHE A 31 -11.48 1.43 8.70
N THR A 32 -12.72 1.89 8.83
CA THR A 32 -13.84 1.36 8.06
C THR A 32 -13.82 1.92 6.64
N CYS A 33 -14.27 1.13 5.67
CA CYS A 33 -14.41 1.57 4.29
C CYS A 33 -15.83 1.24 3.84
N PRO A 34 -16.67 2.24 3.55
CA PRO A 34 -18.10 2.03 3.32
C PRO A 34 -18.40 1.22 2.04
N ASN A 35 -17.42 1.14 1.13
CA ASN A 35 -17.48 0.33 -0.09
C ASN A 35 -17.00 -1.12 0.15
N ARG A 36 -16.27 -1.37 1.24
CA ARG A 36 -15.83 -2.71 1.68
C ARG A 36 -16.84 -3.32 2.64
N ASP A 37 -17.34 -2.54 3.58
CA ASP A 37 -18.33 -2.99 4.56
C ASP A 37 -19.76 -3.07 4.01
N GLY A 38 -20.00 -2.55 2.80
CA GLY A 38 -21.28 -2.70 2.12
C GLY A 38 -22.30 -1.58 2.38
N THR A 39 -21.96 -0.59 3.21
CA THR A 39 -22.90 0.47 3.64
C THR A 39 -23.23 1.50 2.55
N LEU A 40 -22.26 1.84 1.69
CA LEU A 40 -22.49 2.74 0.54
C LEU A 40 -22.35 2.04 -0.82
N GLY A 41 -21.69 0.88 -0.87
CA GLY A 41 -21.48 0.12 -2.10
C GLY A 41 -20.98 -1.28 -1.81
N ARG A 42 -21.23 -2.22 -2.74
CA ARG A 42 -20.82 -3.63 -2.63
C ARG A 42 -19.75 -3.93 -3.68
N GLY A 43 -18.78 -4.80 -3.34
CA GLY A 43 -17.71 -5.23 -4.24
C GLY A 43 -16.41 -4.43 -4.16
N GLY A 44 -16.31 -3.42 -3.27
CA GLY A 44 -15.14 -2.55 -3.17
C GLY A 44 -15.12 -1.45 -4.24
N CYS A 45 -14.13 -0.54 -4.17
CA CYS A 45 -13.98 0.49 -5.22
C CYS A 45 -13.34 -0.12 -6.48
N THR A 46 -13.68 0.37 -7.67
CA THR A 46 -13.06 -0.06 -8.95
C THR A 46 -11.54 0.08 -8.96
N PHE A 47 -11.00 1.05 -8.22
CA PHE A 47 -9.56 1.28 -8.06
C PHE A 47 -8.94 0.54 -6.87
N CYS A 48 -9.75 -0.14 -6.06
CA CYS A 48 -9.27 -0.81 -4.86
C CYS A 48 -8.86 -2.25 -5.20
N ASN A 49 -7.57 -2.57 -5.02
CA ASN A 49 -7.14 -3.96 -5.04
C ASN A 49 -7.37 -4.61 -3.68
N VAL A 50 -8.57 -5.13 -3.50
CA VAL A 50 -9.04 -5.76 -2.25
C VAL A 50 -8.13 -6.93 -1.82
N SER A 51 -7.52 -7.65 -2.76
CA SER A 51 -6.60 -8.75 -2.46
C SER A 51 -5.26 -8.33 -1.85
N SER A 52 -4.89 -7.04 -1.93
CA SER A 52 -3.62 -6.54 -1.38
C SER A 52 -3.67 -6.26 0.13
N PHE A 53 -4.84 -6.32 0.76
CA PHE A 53 -4.96 -6.09 2.20
C PHE A 53 -4.57 -7.34 2.99
N SER A 54 -3.63 -7.18 3.90
CA SER A 54 -3.24 -8.22 4.86
C SER A 54 -4.39 -8.50 5.84
N GLY A 55 -4.80 -9.77 5.98
CA GLY A 55 -5.80 -10.20 6.98
C GLY A 55 -7.20 -10.57 6.44
N GLN A 56 -7.40 -10.61 5.13
CA GLN A 56 -8.69 -10.96 4.47
C GLN A 56 -9.10 -12.44 4.58
N GLY A 57 -8.75 -13.14 5.67
CA GLY A 57 -8.98 -14.59 5.79
C GLY A 57 -9.20 -15.11 7.21
N LYS A 58 -9.53 -14.25 8.19
CA LYS A 58 -9.81 -14.67 9.57
C LYS A 58 -11.01 -13.93 10.17
N GLU A 59 -12.10 -13.88 9.43
CA GLU A 59 -13.40 -13.50 9.98
C GLU A 59 -14.49 -14.38 9.34
N THR A 60 -14.39 -15.67 9.60
CA THR A 60 -15.53 -16.57 9.53
C THR A 60 -15.51 -17.34 10.85
N LEU A 61 -16.61 -17.23 11.58
CA LEU A 61 -16.98 -18.07 12.72
C LEU A 61 -16.83 -19.56 12.38
#